data_AF-A0A2G9TSB4-F1
#
_entry.id   AF-A0A2G9TSB4-F1
#
_cell.length_a   1.000
_cell.length_b   1.000
_cell.length_c   1.000
_cell.angle_alpha   90.00
_cell.angle_beta   90.00
_cell.angle_gamma   90.00
#
_symmetry.space_group_name_H-M   'P 1'
#
loop_
_entity.id
_entity.type
_entity.pdbx_description
1 polymer ?
#
loop_
_entity_poly.entity_id
_entity_poly.type
_entity_poly.pdbx_seq_one_letter_code
_entity_poly.pdbx_strand_id
1 'polypeptide(L)'
;MSVHIFANLYDNDMVFRGFCRDLMNRHVERKLDPALWKSFWGIWTAFLESKGASLSGDQKAAWEKLGTTFNEECQSHLAKLGLPHT
;
A
#
# COMPACT_ATOMS: atom_id res chain seq x y z
N MET A 1 4.31 11.85 1.08
CA MET A 1 4.00 12.08 -0.35
C MET A 1 3.32 10.87 -0.98
N SER A 2 3.93 9.68 -1.02
CA SER A 2 3.38 8.51 -1.73
C SER A 2 1.95 8.10 -1.33
N VAL A 3 1.57 8.22 -0.05
CA VAL A 3 0.22 7.85 0.40
C VAL A 3 -0.88 8.73 -0.21
N HIS A 4 -0.62 10.04 -0.35
CA HIS A 4 -1.54 10.94 -1.05
C HIS A 4 -1.66 10.58 -2.53
N ILE A 5 -0.55 10.19 -3.17
CA ILE A 5 -0.55 9.75 -4.57
C ILE A 5 -1.43 8.51 -4.73
N PHE A 6 -1.28 7.50 -3.88
CA PHE A 6 -2.12 6.29 -3.92
C PHE A 6 -3.61 6.62 -3.77
N ALA A 7 -3.98 7.50 -2.84
CA ALA A 7 -5.37 7.90 -2.66
C ALA A 7 -5.96 8.60 -3.90
N ASN A 8 -5.18 9.46 -4.57
CA ASN A 8 -5.64 10.20 -5.74
C ASN A 8 -5.63 9.38 -7.04
N LEU A 9 -4.83 8.32 -7.09
CA LEU A 9 -4.74 7.44 -8.27
C LEU A 9 -5.67 6.24 -8.20
N TYR A 10 -6.32 5.97 -7.06
CA TYR A 10 -6.99 4.69 -6.80
C TYR A 10 -8.02 4.32 -7.87
N ASP A 11 -8.79 5.28 -8.37
CA ASP A 11 -9.82 5.04 -9.40
C ASP A 11 -9.23 4.77 -10.80
N ASN A 12 -7.94 5.06 -11.00
CA ASN A 12 -7.20 4.68 -12.20
C ASN A 12 -6.33 3.45 -11.92
N ASP A 13 -6.96 2.27 -11.92
CA ASP A 13 -6.34 0.99 -11.51
C ASP A 13 -4.99 0.72 -12.18
N MET A 14 -4.87 0.96 -13.49
CA MET A 14 -3.61 0.75 -14.21
C MET A 14 -2.47 1.63 -13.69
N VAL A 15 -2.76 2.92 -13.43
CA VAL A 15 -1.77 3.87 -12.94
C VAL A 15 -1.45 3.62 -11.46
N PHE A 16 -2.47 3.28 -10.66
CA PHE A 16 -2.29 2.87 -9.27
C PHE A 16 -1.33 1.67 -9.16
N ARG A 17 -1.62 0.59 -9.89
CA ARG A 17 -0.79 -0.62 -9.90
C ARG A 17 0.60 -0.36 -10.45
N GLY A 18 0.71 0.48 -11.49
CA GLY A 18 2.00 0.96 -12.00
C GLY A 18 2.84 1.62 -10.92
N PHE A 19 2.24 2.50 -10.13
CA PHE A 19 2.91 3.19 -9.04
C PHE A 19 3.27 2.26 -7.86
N CYS A 20 2.47 1.22 -7.58
CA CYS A 20 2.83 0.17 -6.63
C CYS A 20 4.16 -0.48 -7.03
N ARG A 21 4.29 -0.93 -8.29
CA ARG A 21 5.50 -1.60 -8.79
C ARG A 21 6.73 -0.67 -8.79
N ASP A 22 6.58 0.60 -9.16
CA ASP A 22 7.66 1.59 -9.06
C ASP A 22 8.15 1.74 -7.62
N LEU A 23 7.22 1.93 -6.68
CA LEU A 23 7.55 2.05 -5.27
C LEU A 23 8.32 0.81 -4.80
N MET A 24 7.83 -0.38 -5.15
CA MET A 24 8.47 -1.63 -4.80
C MET A 24 9.89 -1.76 -5.33
N ASN A 25 10.13 -1.44 -6.60
CA ASN A 25 11.46 -1.49 -7.20
C ASN A 25 12.46 -0.63 -6.42
N ARG A 26 12.04 0.55 -5.93
CA ARG A 26 12.86 1.42 -5.08
C ARG A 26 13.13 0.87 -3.66
N HIS A 27 12.50 -0.23 -3.29
CA HIS A 27 12.61 -0.87 -1.97
C HIS A 27 13.22 -2.28 -2.02
N VAL A 28 13.48 -2.86 -3.20
CA VAL A 28 13.99 -4.23 -3.35
C VAL A 28 15.27 -4.46 -2.54
N GLU A 29 16.22 -3.52 -2.61
CA GLU A 29 17.52 -3.64 -1.91
C GLU A 29 17.41 -3.63 -0.38
N ARG A 30 16.27 -3.16 0.16
CA ARG A 30 16.03 -3.10 1.60
C ARG A 30 15.60 -4.44 2.20
N LYS A 31 15.34 -5.46 1.36
CA LYS A 31 14.99 -6.83 1.77
C LYS A 31 13.88 -6.86 2.84
N LEU A 32 12.86 -6.04 2.63
CA LEU A 32 11.74 -5.95 3.55
C LEU A 32 10.98 -7.28 3.61
N ASP A 33 10.47 -7.61 4.80
CA ASP A 33 9.50 -8.69 4.96
C ASP A 33 8.26 -8.37 4.10
N PRO A 34 7.83 -9.28 3.19
CA PRO A 34 6.67 -9.07 2.33
C PRO A 34 5.37 -8.76 3.07
N ALA A 35 5.21 -9.23 4.33
CA ALA A 35 4.03 -8.96 5.13
C ALA A 35 3.88 -7.47 5.53
N LEU A 36 4.98 -6.70 5.46
CA LEU A 36 4.96 -5.27 5.78
C LEU A 36 4.17 -4.45 4.77
N TRP A 37 4.04 -4.91 3.52
CA TRP A 37 3.27 -4.21 2.49
C TRP A 37 1.78 -4.08 2.84
N LYS A 38 1.20 -5.10 3.48
CA LYS A 38 -0.17 -5.03 4.01
C LYS A 38 -0.22 -4.35 5.37
N SER A 39 0.68 -4.72 6.28
CA SER A 39 0.70 -4.20 7.66
C SER A 39 0.83 -2.67 7.76
N PHE A 40 1.50 -2.05 6.78
CA PHE A 40 1.65 -0.59 6.70
C PHE A 40 0.33 0.17 6.81
N TRP A 41 -0.76 -0.34 6.22
CA TRP A 41 -2.01 0.41 6.14
C TRP A 41 -2.72 0.56 7.49
N GLY A 42 -2.58 -0.42 8.38
CA GLY A 42 -3.01 -0.29 9.78
C GLY A 42 -2.17 0.73 10.55
N ILE A 43 -0.86 0.78 10.29
CA ILE A 43 0.04 1.78 10.88
C ILE A 43 -0.33 3.18 10.37
N TRP A 44 -0.68 3.32 9.10
CA TRP A 44 -1.06 4.59 8.49
C TRP A 44 -2.33 5.18 9.10
N THR A 45 -3.40 4.38 9.22
CA THR A 45 -4.67 4.86 9.82
C THR A 45 -4.49 5.21 11.29
N ALA A 46 -3.76 4.39 12.06
CA ALA A 46 -3.41 4.70 13.44
C ALA A 46 -2.57 5.99 13.55
N PHE A 47 -1.65 6.23 12.61
CA PHE A 47 -0.88 7.46 12.55
C PHE A 47 -1.78 8.67 12.30
N LEU A 48 -2.73 8.61 11.36
CA LEU A 48 -3.66 9.70 11.09
C LEU A 48 -4.46 10.08 12.34
N GLU A 49 -4.98 9.08 13.06
CA GLU A 49 -5.69 9.28 14.32
C GLU A 49 -4.78 9.89 15.39
N SER A 50 -3.53 9.45 15.49
CA SER A 50 -2.53 10.02 16.42
C SER A 50 -2.22 11.50 16.14
N LYS A 51 -2.49 11.98 14.92
CA LYS A 51 -2.33 13.37 14.49
C LYS A 51 -3.61 14.20 14.56
N GLY A 52 -4.67 13.65 15.16
CA GLY A 52 -5.93 14.35 15.41
C GLY A 52 -6.98 14.20 14.31
N ALA A 53 -6.75 13.36 13.29
CA ALA A 53 -7.81 13.01 12.36
C ALA A 53 -8.86 12.13 13.05
N SER A 54 -10.14 12.40 12.82
CA SER A 54 -11.22 11.50 13.20
C SER A 54 -11.68 10.74 11.97
N LEU A 55 -11.21 9.50 11.81
CA LEU A 55 -11.55 8.69 10.65
C LEU A 55 -12.91 8.01 10.85
N SER A 56 -13.84 8.25 9.94
CA SER A 56 -15.13 7.54 9.93
C SER A 56 -14.95 6.04 9.62
N GLY A 57 -15.99 5.24 9.89
CA GLY A 57 -16.01 3.83 9.51
C GLY A 57 -15.76 3.62 8.01
N ASP A 58 -16.40 4.42 7.17
CA ASP A 58 -16.24 4.38 5.71
C ASP A 58 -14.83 4.75 5.27
N GLN A 59 -14.20 5.74 5.91
CA GLN A 59 -12.82 6.12 5.61
C GLN A 59 -11.83 5.01 5.99
N LYS A 60 -12.03 4.35 7.14
CA LYS A 60 -11.22 3.18 7.54
C LYS A 60 -11.40 2.03 6.57
N ALA A 61 -12.63 1.74 6.16
CA ALA A 61 -12.93 0.71 5.16
C ALA A 61 -12.31 1.04 3.80
N ALA A 62 -12.31 2.31 3.38
CA ALA A 62 -11.66 2.75 2.16
C ALA A 62 -10.14 2.57 2.19
N TRP A 63 -9.48 2.92 3.31
CA TRP A 63 -8.05 2.65 3.49
C TRP A 63 -7.73 1.17 3.49
N GLU A 64 -8.57 0.35 4.13
CA GLU A 64 -8.39 -1.11 4.14
C GLU A 64 -8.51 -1.70 2.74
N LYS A 65 -9.53 -1.28 1.98
CA LYS A 65 -9.72 -1.68 0.58
C LYS A 65 -8.51 -1.29 -0.27
N LEU A 66 -8.06 -0.04 -0.17
CA LEU A 66 -6.87 0.45 -0.87
C LEU A 66 -5.64 -0.38 -0.50
N GLY A 67 -5.45 -0.64 0.79
CA GLY A 67 -4.32 -1.41 1.29
C GLY A 67 -4.32 -2.88 0.84
N THR A 68 -5.51 -3.48 0.68
CA THR A 68 -5.66 -4.82 0.08
C THR A 68 -5.26 -4.81 -1.39
N THR A 69 -5.80 -3.90 -2.20
CA THR A 69 -5.44 -3.78 -3.63
C THR A 69 -3.94 -3.50 -3.82
N PHE A 70 -3.38 -2.63 -2.97
CA PHE A 70 -1.94 -2.35 -2.94
C PHE A 70 -1.14 -3.63 -2.68
N ASN A 71 -1.48 -4.38 -1.63
CA ASN A 71 -0.76 -5.60 -1.26
C ASN A 71 -0.86 -6.66 -2.35
N GLU A 72 -2.03 -6.89 -2.94
CA GLU A 72 -2.21 -7.84 -4.05
C GLU A 72 -1.24 -7.57 -5.20
N GLU A 73 -1.12 -6.30 -5.62
CA GLU A 73 -0.17 -5.92 -6.67
C GLU A 73 1.28 -6.13 -6.21
N CYS A 74 1.59 -5.78 -4.95
CA CYS A 74 2.92 -5.94 -4.42
C CYS A 74 3.38 -7.41 -4.37
N GLN A 75 2.53 -8.31 -3.88
CA GLN A 75 2.84 -9.74 -3.82
C GLN A 75 2.97 -10.34 -5.23
N SER A 76 2.08 -9.94 -6.16
CA SER A 76 2.19 -10.35 -7.57
C SER A 76 3.50 -9.90 -8.20
N HIS A 77 3.96 -8.68 -7.90
CA HIS A 77 5.21 -8.15 -8.43
C HIS A 77 6.44 -8.82 -7.82
N LEU A 78 6.45 -9.07 -6.50
CA LEU A 78 7.51 -9.84 -5.83
C LEU A 78 7.67 -11.23 -6.44
N ALA A 79 6.55 -11.94 -6.66
CA ALA A 79 6.56 -13.25 -7.30
C ALA A 79 7.19 -13.20 -8.71
N LYS A 80 6.86 -12.19 -9.52
CA LYS A 80 7.45 -12.00 -10.87
C LYS A 80 8.96 -11.73 -10.83
N LEU A 81 9.46 -11.11 -9.75
CA LEU A 81 10.88 -10.84 -9.55
C LEU A 81 11.63 -12.02 -8.92
N GLY A 82 10.95 -13.13 -8.58
CA GLY A 82 11.56 -14.25 -7.85
C GLY A 82 11.95 -13.90 -6.41
N LEU A 83 11.30 -12.90 -5.82
CA LEU A 83 11.55 -12.44 -4.45
C LEU A 83 10.56 -13.10 -3.46
N PRO A 84 10.89 -13.11 -2.15
CA PRO A 84 9.95 -13.59 -1.13
C PRO A 84 8.58 -12.88 -1.24
N HIS A 85 7.49 -13.63 -1.09
CA HIS A 85 6.11 -13.16 -1.20
C HIS A 85 5.18 -14.05 -0.35
N THR A 86 3.98 -13.56 -0.03
CA THR A 86 2.98 -14.25 0.82
C THR A 86 1.57 -14.08 0.30
#